data_AF-A0A9D9CPM3-F1
#
_entry.id   AF-A0A9D9CPM3-F1
#
_cell.length_a   1.000
_cell.length_b   1.000
_cell.length_c   1.000
_cell.angle_alpha   90.00
_cell.angle_beta   90.00
_cell.angle_gamma   90.00
#
_symmetry.space_group_name_H-M   'P 1'
#
loop_
_entity.id
_entity.type
_entity.pdbx_description
1 polymer ?
#
loop_
_entity_poly.entity_id
_entity_poly.type
_entity_poly.pdbx_seq_one_letter_code
_entity_poly.pdbx_strand_id
1 'polypeptide(L)'
;SLTNSAGIGGGSSYTGSETDAPDNGGDATITISGNPIIRTGSLGGGSPGKGKGNIGSAIINVSGGDIQAQFVMADSDNNVFNMNGGKIRNSNTSDNEYICIQDNGGAVYMKKGTFTMSGGEIRQCSASKEIDSKGGAIYLEGGSFTMTGGTIHECSSNSDGGALYIQGGDVTISGGTIQNNVTVAGNGGAISILGGNFSMPENGTATISENAAFIRNNTGGDGGGIYVTSTSTTHDVKVEILSGSITNNSSDRRGGGLCVDMTSNQKINANVTVGADGSKSKTNPLITTNTALIQGGGLYVKGATANITINGGKILGNTTTGYVANPDVANELGMVTLNGGDVTHVTITFDGNGGNLKGNQAVTATSQDIVTATKSLVTRPEFERLGYTFLEWNTRPDGKGTTPPDDNIMNTSSNITYFAIWIPGA
;
A
#
# COMPACT_ATOMS: atom_id res chain seq x y z
N SER A 1 -17.97 35.84 -3.45
CA SER A 1 -17.71 34.63 -4.25
C SER A 1 -16.75 35.00 -5.36
N LEU A 2 -15.65 34.27 -5.50
CA LEU A 2 -14.84 34.35 -6.71
C LEU A 2 -15.46 33.33 -7.67
N THR A 3 -16.32 33.80 -8.57
CA THR A 3 -16.91 33.02 -9.66
C THR A 3 -16.12 33.33 -10.91
N ASN A 4 -15.04 32.58 -11.14
CA ASN A 4 -14.42 32.41 -12.46
C ASN A 4 -13.53 31.17 -12.39
N SER A 5 -13.49 30.42 -13.50
CA SER A 5 -12.68 29.22 -13.76
C SER A 5 -11.16 29.45 -13.72
N ALA A 6 -10.69 30.52 -13.09
CA ALA A 6 -9.29 30.90 -12.96
C ALA A 6 -8.71 30.25 -11.70
N GLY A 7 -7.60 29.52 -11.84
CA GLY A 7 -6.84 29.02 -10.69
C GLY A 7 -6.30 30.17 -9.83
N ILE A 8 -6.16 29.95 -8.53
CA ILE A 8 -5.57 30.93 -7.61
C ILE A 8 -4.18 30.43 -7.22
N GLY A 9 -3.15 31.10 -7.74
CA GLY A 9 -1.74 30.76 -7.53
C GLY A 9 -0.90 31.05 -8.77
N GLY A 10 0.13 31.89 -8.61
CA GLY A 10 1.29 32.04 -9.50
C GLY A 10 1.15 32.03 -11.03
N GLY A 11 0.06 32.54 -11.62
CA GLY A 11 -0.01 32.84 -13.06
C GLY A 11 -1.44 33.02 -13.57
N SER A 12 -1.72 34.14 -14.24
CA SER A 12 -3.01 34.39 -14.90
C SER A 12 -3.24 33.45 -16.08
N SER A 13 -4.51 33.14 -16.34
CA SER A 13 -4.99 32.52 -17.58
C SER A 13 -4.44 33.26 -18.81
N TYR A 14 -3.48 32.68 -19.51
CA TYR A 14 -3.02 33.21 -20.79
C TYR A 14 -4.03 32.84 -21.89
N THR A 15 -4.61 33.86 -22.53
CA THR A 15 -5.49 33.73 -23.71
C THR A 15 -4.80 34.28 -24.96
N GLY A 16 -3.52 33.97 -25.15
CA GLY A 16 -2.73 34.41 -26.30
C GLY A 16 -2.05 33.23 -27.00
N SER A 17 -1.80 33.37 -28.29
CA SER A 17 -1.11 32.39 -29.12
C SER A 17 0.27 32.93 -29.50
N GLU A 18 1.27 32.85 -28.64
CA GLU A 18 2.66 33.08 -29.06
C GLU A 18 3.61 32.05 -28.45
N THR A 19 4.53 31.61 -29.31
CA THR A 19 5.54 30.59 -29.12
C THR A 19 6.80 31.20 -28.49
N ASP A 20 7.41 30.47 -27.55
CA ASP A 20 8.84 30.52 -27.18
C ASP A 20 9.36 31.52 -26.11
N ALA A 21 8.57 31.87 -25.09
CA ALA A 21 9.12 32.43 -23.83
C ALA A 21 9.17 31.37 -22.70
N PRO A 22 10.29 31.22 -21.95
CA PRO A 22 10.32 30.41 -20.74
C PRO A 22 9.60 31.17 -19.62
N ASP A 23 8.27 31.05 -19.58
CA ASP A 23 7.45 31.66 -18.55
C ASP A 23 7.72 30.98 -17.19
N ASN A 24 8.62 31.57 -16.40
CA ASN A 24 8.89 31.21 -15.01
C ASN A 24 7.80 31.85 -14.13
N GLY A 25 6.75 31.11 -13.78
CA GLY A 25 5.75 31.60 -12.84
C GLY A 25 6.31 31.75 -11.44
N GLY A 26 5.82 32.78 -10.75
CA GLY A 26 6.26 33.12 -9.40
C GLY A 26 5.77 32.14 -8.34
N ASP A 27 6.41 32.19 -7.18
CA ASP A 27 5.98 31.45 -6.00
C ASP A 27 4.64 32.00 -5.48
N ALA A 28 3.77 31.12 -5.00
CA ALA A 28 2.45 31.48 -4.48
C ALA A 28 2.36 31.18 -2.98
N THR A 29 1.84 32.12 -2.19
CA THR A 29 1.43 31.85 -0.80
C THR A 29 -0.08 32.05 -0.68
N ILE A 30 -0.78 31.00 -0.22
CA ILE A 30 -2.25 30.97 -0.12
C ILE A 30 -2.61 30.60 1.32
N THR A 31 -3.42 31.44 1.97
CA THR A 31 -3.92 31.18 3.33
C THR A 31 -5.43 31.21 3.34
N ILE A 32 -6.06 30.12 3.76
CA ILE A 32 -7.51 29.96 3.88
C ILE A 32 -7.85 29.70 5.35
N SER A 33 -8.62 30.59 5.95
CA SER A 33 -8.97 30.55 7.37
C SER A 33 -10.40 31.05 7.61
N GLY A 34 -11.01 30.67 8.73
CA GLY A 34 -12.40 30.98 9.04
C GLY A 34 -13.37 30.13 8.22
N ASN A 35 -14.47 30.73 7.73
CA ASN A 35 -15.53 30.01 7.00
C ASN A 35 -15.73 30.49 5.54
N PRO A 36 -14.68 30.74 4.74
CA PRO A 36 -14.85 31.15 3.36
C PRO A 36 -15.42 30.00 2.51
N ILE A 37 -16.16 30.34 1.47
CA ILE A 37 -16.55 29.41 0.42
C ILE A 37 -15.71 29.73 -0.81
N ILE A 38 -14.88 28.78 -1.24
CA ILE A 38 -13.95 28.94 -2.37
C ILE A 38 -14.31 27.93 -3.43
N ARG A 39 -14.63 28.41 -4.64
CA ARG A 39 -14.98 27.60 -5.81
C ARG A 39 -14.11 28.03 -6.98
N THR A 40 -13.11 27.23 -7.31
CA THR A 40 -12.12 27.50 -8.37
C THR A 40 -11.66 26.17 -8.96
N GLY A 41 -11.01 26.21 -10.14
CA GLY A 41 -10.45 25.02 -10.76
C GLY A 41 -9.28 24.45 -9.94
N SER A 42 -8.24 25.26 -9.74
CA SER A 42 -7.03 24.83 -9.03
C SER A 42 -6.44 25.88 -8.08
N LEU A 43 -5.70 25.41 -7.09
CA LEU A 43 -4.94 26.20 -6.12
C LEU A 43 -3.48 25.71 -6.09
N GLY A 44 -2.50 26.60 -6.16
CA GLY A 44 -1.08 26.24 -5.99
C GLY A 44 -0.24 26.36 -7.26
N GLY A 45 0.75 25.46 -7.42
CA GLY A 45 1.77 25.47 -8.47
C GLY A 45 1.74 24.26 -9.40
N GLY A 46 2.19 24.44 -10.65
CA GLY A 46 2.16 23.45 -11.74
C GLY A 46 2.30 24.08 -13.12
N SER A 47 2.91 23.35 -14.05
CA SER A 47 2.97 23.69 -15.48
C SER A 47 1.76 23.09 -16.21
N PRO A 48 1.09 23.79 -17.13
CA PRO A 48 -0.22 23.38 -17.62
C PRO A 48 -0.12 22.64 -18.98
N GLY A 49 1.05 22.07 -19.28
CA GLY A 49 1.36 21.47 -20.57
C GLY A 49 1.77 22.50 -21.63
N LYS A 50 2.09 22.02 -22.85
CA LYS A 50 2.67 22.83 -23.95
C LYS A 50 1.90 24.13 -24.17
N GLY A 51 2.58 25.26 -24.01
CA GLY A 51 2.05 26.60 -24.34
C GLY A 51 1.29 27.32 -23.23
N LYS A 52 1.39 26.88 -21.97
CA LYS A 52 0.86 27.62 -20.82
C LYS A 52 1.99 27.81 -19.79
N GLY A 53 2.10 29.00 -19.19
CA GLY A 53 3.25 29.34 -18.32
C GLY A 53 3.42 28.42 -17.12
N ASN A 54 4.67 28.11 -16.75
CA ASN A 54 4.95 27.31 -15.56
C ASN A 54 4.54 28.10 -14.32
N ILE A 55 3.96 27.49 -13.29
CA ILE A 55 3.86 28.12 -11.96
C ILE A 55 5.05 27.63 -11.11
N GLY A 56 5.63 28.52 -10.30
CA GLY A 56 6.68 28.23 -9.32
C GLY A 56 6.20 27.39 -8.13
N SER A 57 6.89 27.49 -6.99
CA SER A 57 6.52 26.73 -5.78
C SER A 57 5.31 27.35 -5.08
N ALA A 58 4.54 26.54 -4.33
CA ALA A 58 3.36 26.98 -3.61
C ALA A 58 3.45 26.67 -2.11
N ILE A 59 3.15 27.65 -1.27
CA ILE A 59 2.95 27.51 0.18
C ILE A 59 1.47 27.73 0.47
N ILE A 60 0.77 26.67 0.87
CA ILE A 60 -0.68 26.66 1.06
C ILE A 60 -0.98 26.31 2.52
N ASN A 61 -1.76 27.14 3.20
CA ASN A 61 -2.17 26.92 4.59
C ASN A 61 -3.70 26.97 4.69
N VAL A 62 -4.32 25.85 5.06
CA VAL A 62 -5.77 25.70 5.20
C VAL A 62 -6.12 25.35 6.65
N SER A 63 -6.90 26.24 7.27
CA SER A 63 -7.39 26.11 8.64
C SER A 63 -8.91 26.15 8.76
N GLY A 64 -9.61 26.42 7.66
CA GLY A 64 -11.05 26.54 7.62
C GLY A 64 -11.57 26.66 6.19
N GLY A 65 -12.88 26.87 6.05
CA GLY A 65 -13.55 27.07 4.77
C GLY A 65 -14.14 25.80 4.14
N ASP A 66 -15.04 26.03 3.18
CA ASP A 66 -15.63 25.03 2.28
C ASP A 66 -15.05 25.25 0.88
N ILE A 67 -14.16 24.35 0.47
CA ILE A 67 -13.26 24.52 -0.67
C ILE A 67 -13.58 23.47 -1.71
N GLN A 68 -13.91 23.93 -2.92
CA GLN A 68 -13.98 23.12 -4.12
C GLN A 68 -12.91 23.62 -5.09
N ALA A 69 -11.79 22.91 -5.11
CA ALA A 69 -10.64 23.14 -5.98
C ALA A 69 -9.72 21.92 -5.95
N GLN A 70 -8.91 21.77 -6.99
CA GLN A 70 -7.76 20.86 -6.98
C GLN A 70 -6.50 21.62 -6.53
N PHE A 71 -5.88 21.18 -5.45
CA PHE A 71 -4.58 21.67 -5.01
C PHE A 71 -3.50 21.01 -5.83
N VAL A 72 -2.67 21.80 -6.49
CA VAL A 72 -1.61 21.30 -7.38
C VAL A 72 -0.28 21.78 -6.83
N MET A 73 0.64 20.84 -6.62
CA MET A 73 1.99 21.11 -6.14
C MET A 73 2.98 20.71 -7.23
N ALA A 74 3.77 21.69 -7.70
CA ALA A 74 4.69 21.56 -8.82
C ALA A 74 5.85 20.58 -8.55
N ASP A 75 6.73 20.40 -9.53
CA ASP A 75 7.99 19.69 -9.37
C ASP A 75 9.03 20.57 -8.65
N SER A 76 8.79 20.85 -7.37
CA SER A 76 9.68 21.63 -6.51
C SER A 76 9.57 21.15 -5.06
N ASP A 77 10.70 21.01 -4.37
CA ASP A 77 10.74 20.65 -2.95
C ASP A 77 10.29 21.80 -2.03
N ASN A 78 10.21 23.02 -2.56
CA ASN A 78 9.74 24.20 -1.81
C ASN A 78 8.21 24.23 -1.64
N ASN A 79 7.49 23.32 -2.31
CA ASN A 79 6.06 23.18 -2.16
C ASN A 79 5.69 22.74 -0.74
N VAL A 80 4.80 23.49 -0.11
CA VAL A 80 4.27 23.18 1.23
C VAL A 80 2.76 23.30 1.20
N PHE A 81 2.06 22.26 1.62
CA PHE A 81 0.64 22.31 1.90
C PHE A 81 0.40 21.88 3.35
N ASN A 82 -0.17 22.77 4.16
CA ASN A 82 -0.59 22.48 5.53
C ASN A 82 -2.11 22.56 5.63
N MET A 83 -2.75 21.50 6.11
CA MET A 83 -4.17 21.42 6.37
C MET A 83 -4.40 21.01 7.82
N ASN A 84 -4.83 21.95 8.67
CA ASN A 84 -5.20 21.67 10.06
C ASN A 84 -6.71 21.83 10.32
N GLY A 85 -7.48 22.20 9.30
CA GLY A 85 -8.92 22.38 9.34
C GLY A 85 -9.49 22.59 7.94
N GLY A 86 -10.76 22.99 7.88
CA GLY A 86 -11.46 23.19 6.61
C GLY A 86 -11.92 21.90 5.95
N LYS A 87 -12.69 22.07 4.88
CA LYS A 87 -13.33 21.01 4.14
C LYS A 87 -13.00 21.15 2.67
N ILE A 88 -12.21 20.23 2.14
CA ILE A 88 -11.92 20.11 0.72
C ILE A 88 -12.86 19.06 0.17
N ARG A 89 -13.61 19.44 -0.85
CA ARG A 89 -14.44 18.51 -1.59
C ARG A 89 -14.39 18.86 -3.04
N ASN A 90 -14.17 17.88 -3.88
CA ASN A 90 -14.15 18.11 -5.30
C ASN A 90 -15.14 17.20 -5.98
N SER A 91 -16.28 17.76 -6.34
CA SER A 91 -17.13 17.12 -7.31
C SER A 91 -16.37 17.08 -8.64
N ASN A 92 -15.60 16.02 -8.93
CA ASN A 92 -15.31 15.59 -10.31
C ASN A 92 -16.61 15.04 -10.91
N THR A 93 -17.66 15.83 -10.75
CA THR A 93 -18.95 15.70 -11.39
C THR A 93 -18.80 16.38 -12.73
N SER A 94 -19.55 15.90 -13.69
CA SER A 94 -19.80 16.46 -15.01
C SER A 94 -20.31 17.93 -15.05
N ASP A 95 -20.13 18.70 -13.97
CA ASP A 95 -20.38 20.14 -13.90
C ASP A 95 -19.21 20.88 -14.59
N ASN A 96 -19.46 21.32 -15.82
CA ASN A 96 -18.51 22.02 -16.68
C ASN A 96 -17.98 23.37 -16.14
N GLU A 97 -18.36 23.80 -14.93
CA GLU A 97 -18.04 25.14 -14.40
C GLU A 97 -16.68 25.24 -13.69
N TYR A 98 -16.13 24.14 -13.16
CA TYR A 98 -14.86 24.12 -12.42
C TYR A 98 -13.92 23.01 -12.91
N ILE A 99 -13.06 23.33 -13.87
CA ILE A 99 -12.20 22.36 -14.56
C ILE A 99 -10.95 22.07 -13.69
N CYS A 100 -10.77 20.80 -13.31
CA CYS A 100 -9.50 20.30 -12.76
C CYS A 100 -8.41 20.33 -13.85
N ILE A 101 -7.17 20.62 -13.46
CA ILE A 101 -6.06 20.72 -14.41
C ILE A 101 -5.26 19.42 -14.53
N GLN A 102 -5.34 18.54 -13.53
CA GLN A 102 -4.75 17.20 -13.54
C GLN A 102 -5.85 16.13 -13.45
N ASP A 103 -5.66 15.03 -14.17
CA ASP A 103 -6.63 13.92 -14.20
C ASP A 103 -6.58 13.07 -12.91
N ASN A 104 -5.42 13.04 -12.26
CA ASN A 104 -5.17 12.34 -11.01
C ASN A 104 -5.31 13.28 -9.81
N GLY A 105 -5.60 12.73 -8.62
CA GLY A 105 -5.61 13.51 -7.39
C GLY A 105 -6.80 14.47 -7.34
N GLY A 106 -8.00 13.96 -7.06
CA GLY A 106 -9.23 14.75 -7.12
C GLY A 106 -9.20 16.00 -6.21
N ALA A 107 -8.59 15.92 -5.04
CA ALA A 107 -8.30 17.07 -4.18
C ALA A 107 -6.87 17.58 -4.32
N VAL A 108 -5.88 16.70 -4.35
CA VAL A 108 -4.47 17.07 -4.30
C VAL A 108 -3.70 16.28 -5.33
N TYR A 109 -3.00 16.99 -6.22
CA TYR A 109 -1.98 16.43 -7.09
C TYR A 109 -0.62 16.98 -6.67
N MET A 110 0.29 16.10 -6.26
CA MET A 110 1.61 16.48 -5.77
C MET A 110 2.71 15.77 -6.54
N LYS A 111 3.57 16.56 -7.22
CA LYS A 111 4.82 16.02 -7.78
C LYS A 111 5.94 15.93 -6.76
N LYS A 112 6.16 17.01 -6.01
CA LYS A 112 7.16 17.14 -4.94
C LYS A 112 6.68 18.11 -3.86
N GLY A 113 7.47 18.19 -2.79
CA GLY A 113 7.20 19.04 -1.63
C GLY A 113 6.65 18.25 -0.44
N THR A 114 5.97 18.96 0.45
CA THR A 114 5.41 18.41 1.69
C THR A 114 3.93 18.73 1.79
N PHE A 115 3.11 17.72 2.07
CA PHE A 115 1.72 17.89 2.50
C PHE A 115 1.56 17.37 3.93
N THR A 116 1.13 18.23 4.85
CA THR A 116 0.79 17.85 6.22
C THR A 116 -0.70 18.05 6.47
N MET A 117 -1.41 16.98 6.83
CA MET A 117 -2.80 17.00 7.26
C MET A 117 -2.89 16.62 8.74
N SER A 118 -3.20 17.58 9.60
CA SER A 118 -3.41 17.38 11.04
C SER A 118 -4.87 17.49 11.47
N GLY A 119 -5.73 17.93 10.56
CA GLY A 119 -7.16 18.08 10.79
C GLY A 119 -7.91 18.37 9.50
N GLY A 120 -9.21 18.67 9.62
CA GLY A 120 -10.08 18.92 8.48
C GLY A 120 -10.55 17.66 7.77
N GLU A 121 -11.21 17.86 6.63
CA GLU A 121 -11.91 16.82 5.87
C GLU A 121 -11.58 16.95 4.38
N ILE A 122 -11.13 15.87 3.76
CA ILE A 122 -11.08 15.73 2.30
C ILE A 122 -12.15 14.71 1.92
N ARG A 123 -13.15 15.12 1.15
CA ARG A 123 -14.27 14.22 0.89
C ARG A 123 -14.94 14.38 -0.45
N GLN A 124 -15.58 13.32 -0.93
CA GLN A 124 -16.32 13.35 -2.19
C GLN A 124 -15.45 13.87 -3.35
N CYS A 125 -14.15 13.58 -3.31
CA CYS A 125 -13.20 13.92 -4.35
C CYS A 125 -13.08 12.75 -5.31
N SER A 126 -12.95 13.02 -6.61
CA SER A 126 -12.82 11.93 -7.57
C SER A 126 -11.76 12.18 -8.62
N ALA A 127 -11.03 11.13 -8.99
CA ALA A 127 -10.11 11.06 -10.12
C ALA A 127 -10.73 10.14 -11.17
N SER A 128 -11.60 10.74 -12.00
CA SER A 128 -12.48 9.99 -12.91
C SER A 128 -12.49 10.51 -14.34
N LYS A 129 -11.59 11.42 -14.69
CA LYS A 129 -11.55 12.03 -16.03
C LYS A 129 -11.13 11.04 -17.11
N GLU A 130 -10.15 10.19 -16.79
CA GLU A 130 -9.67 9.11 -17.64
C GLU A 130 -9.90 7.75 -16.97
N ILE A 131 -9.95 6.68 -17.76
CA ILE A 131 -10.12 5.31 -17.25
C ILE A 131 -8.98 4.88 -16.32
N ASP A 132 -7.79 5.45 -16.50
CA ASP A 132 -6.58 5.13 -15.75
C ASP A 132 -6.26 6.17 -14.66
N SER A 133 -7.20 7.09 -14.37
CA SER A 133 -7.07 8.11 -13.34
C SER A 133 -6.96 7.50 -11.93
N LYS A 134 -6.03 8.02 -11.13
CA LYS A 134 -5.60 7.46 -9.83
C LYS A 134 -5.67 8.49 -8.72
N GLY A 135 -5.76 8.02 -7.48
CA GLY A 135 -5.75 8.87 -6.29
C GLY A 135 -7.02 9.72 -6.20
N GLY A 136 -8.14 9.13 -5.79
CA GLY A 136 -9.43 9.81 -5.81
C GLY A 136 -9.44 11.11 -5.00
N ALA A 137 -8.73 11.14 -3.87
CA ALA A 137 -8.42 12.36 -3.13
C ALA A 137 -7.02 12.89 -3.48
N ILE A 138 -5.99 12.07 -3.27
CA ILE A 138 -4.59 12.51 -3.31
C ILE A 138 -3.81 11.63 -4.28
N TYR A 139 -3.06 12.27 -5.17
CA TYR A 139 -2.06 11.64 -5.99
C TYR A 139 -0.68 12.17 -5.62
N LEU A 140 0.23 11.27 -5.26
CA LEU A 140 1.61 11.56 -4.90
C LEU A 140 2.57 10.94 -5.92
N GLU A 141 3.17 11.77 -6.76
CA GLU A 141 4.26 11.33 -7.66
C GLU A 141 5.57 11.15 -6.89
N GLY A 142 5.79 12.02 -5.89
CA GLY A 142 6.96 12.09 -5.03
C GLY A 142 6.77 13.14 -3.93
N GLY A 143 7.82 13.43 -3.16
CA GLY A 143 7.73 14.31 -1.99
C GLY A 143 7.28 13.56 -0.73
N SER A 144 6.68 14.26 0.23
CA SER A 144 6.20 13.67 1.48
C SER A 144 4.76 14.04 1.82
N PHE A 145 3.99 13.07 2.31
CA PHE A 145 2.66 13.28 2.86
C PHE A 145 2.59 12.75 4.29
N THR A 146 2.21 13.60 5.24
CA THR A 146 2.02 13.23 6.64
C THR A 146 0.59 13.49 7.08
N MET A 147 -0.10 12.47 7.57
CA MET A 147 -1.43 12.57 8.17
C MET A 147 -1.38 12.20 9.65
N THR A 148 -1.65 13.18 10.51
CA THR A 148 -1.70 13.03 11.98
C THR A 148 -3.13 13.12 12.52
N GLY A 149 -4.07 13.58 11.70
CA GLY A 149 -5.48 13.76 12.04
C GLY A 149 -6.32 14.10 10.81
N GLY A 150 -7.59 14.41 11.03
CA GLY A 150 -8.55 14.69 9.96
C GLY A 150 -9.11 13.41 9.32
N THR A 151 -9.96 13.58 8.31
CA THR A 151 -10.63 12.47 7.62
C THR A 151 -10.53 12.60 6.10
N ILE A 152 -10.22 11.49 5.41
CA ILE A 152 -10.32 11.37 3.95
C ILE A 152 -11.39 10.33 3.63
N HIS A 153 -12.52 10.73 3.02
CA HIS A 153 -13.61 9.79 2.81
C HIS A 153 -14.51 10.05 1.62
N GLU A 154 -15.27 9.03 1.21
CA GLU A 154 -16.19 9.11 0.06
C GLU A 154 -15.49 9.54 -1.23
N CYS A 155 -14.18 9.31 -1.34
CA CYS A 155 -13.42 9.65 -2.53
C CYS A 155 -13.34 8.44 -3.48
N SER A 156 -13.20 8.71 -4.78
CA SER A 156 -13.17 7.65 -5.78
C SER A 156 -12.13 7.81 -6.87
N SER A 157 -11.53 6.72 -7.31
CA SER A 157 -10.69 6.67 -8.51
C SER A 157 -11.19 5.64 -9.51
N ASN A 158 -10.94 5.89 -10.80
CA ASN A 158 -11.24 4.91 -11.84
C ASN A 158 -10.26 3.71 -11.79
N SER A 159 -8.97 3.97 -11.58
CA SER A 159 -7.92 2.94 -11.65
C SER A 159 -7.41 2.48 -10.30
N ASP A 160 -6.73 3.30 -9.52
CA ASP A 160 -6.10 2.84 -8.27
C ASP A 160 -6.12 3.91 -7.18
N GLY A 161 -6.14 3.50 -5.92
CA GLY A 161 -6.10 4.40 -4.76
C GLY A 161 -7.35 5.27 -4.64
N GLY A 162 -8.44 4.72 -4.11
CA GLY A 162 -9.71 5.45 -3.99
C GLY A 162 -9.59 6.74 -3.16
N ALA A 163 -8.74 6.73 -2.13
CA ALA A 163 -8.28 7.95 -1.46
C ALA A 163 -6.91 8.38 -2.00
N LEU A 164 -5.89 7.53 -1.83
CA LEU A 164 -4.49 7.91 -2.02
C LEU A 164 -3.79 6.98 -3.01
N TYR A 165 -3.11 7.56 -3.98
CA TYR A 165 -2.18 6.83 -4.86
C TYR A 165 -0.75 7.32 -4.65
N ILE A 166 0.15 6.38 -4.35
CA ILE A 166 1.56 6.63 -4.02
C ILE A 166 2.43 6.03 -5.13
N GLN A 167 2.78 6.86 -6.12
CA GLN A 167 3.74 6.47 -7.15
C GLN A 167 5.18 6.48 -6.61
N GLY A 168 5.49 7.44 -5.74
CA GLY A 168 6.81 7.65 -5.16
C GLY A 168 6.73 8.54 -3.92
N GLY A 169 7.88 8.80 -3.29
CA GLY A 169 7.95 9.63 -2.08
C GLY A 169 7.67 8.86 -0.80
N ASP A 170 7.50 9.59 0.31
CA ASP A 170 7.31 9.04 1.65
C ASP A 170 5.95 9.44 2.21
N VAL A 171 5.15 8.45 2.62
CA VAL A 171 3.85 8.66 3.25
C VAL A 171 3.87 8.14 4.68
N THR A 172 3.46 8.99 5.62
CA THR A 172 3.30 8.62 7.03
C THR A 172 1.87 8.93 7.49
N ILE A 173 1.16 7.92 7.99
CA ILE A 173 -0.18 8.09 8.59
C ILE A 173 -0.11 7.63 10.05
N SER A 174 0.03 8.57 10.96
CA SER A 174 0.10 8.32 12.40
C SER A 174 -1.22 8.59 13.13
N GLY A 175 -2.20 9.20 12.47
CA GLY A 175 -3.53 9.44 13.02
C GLY A 175 -4.55 9.80 11.94
N GLY A 176 -5.78 10.07 12.37
CA GLY A 176 -6.90 10.36 11.48
C GLY A 176 -7.50 9.10 10.84
N THR A 177 -8.45 9.33 9.93
CA THR A 177 -9.28 8.26 9.36
C THR A 177 -9.34 8.34 7.84
N ILE A 178 -9.12 7.22 7.16
CA ILE A 178 -9.37 7.05 5.72
C ILE A 178 -10.48 6.03 5.55
N GLN A 179 -11.65 6.48 5.10
CA GLN A 179 -12.83 5.59 5.06
C GLN A 179 -13.77 5.78 3.89
N ASN A 180 -14.56 4.77 3.57
CA ASN A 180 -15.60 4.86 2.54
C ASN A 180 -15.07 5.32 1.17
N ASN A 181 -13.80 5.05 0.87
CA ASN A 181 -13.21 5.35 -0.43
C ASN A 181 -13.34 4.16 -1.36
N VAL A 182 -13.44 4.46 -2.65
CA VAL A 182 -13.76 3.47 -3.67
C VAL A 182 -12.79 3.53 -4.84
N THR A 183 -12.33 2.37 -5.28
CA THR A 183 -11.73 2.22 -6.61
C THR A 183 -12.69 1.43 -7.50
N VAL A 184 -12.93 1.93 -8.73
CA VAL A 184 -13.98 1.42 -9.63
C VAL A 184 -13.53 0.24 -10.50
N ALA A 185 -12.27 0.24 -10.94
CA ALA A 185 -11.76 -0.77 -11.89
C ALA A 185 -10.34 -1.29 -11.59
N GLY A 186 -9.72 -0.89 -10.48
CA GLY A 186 -8.43 -1.43 -10.05
C GLY A 186 -8.30 -1.48 -8.55
N ASN A 187 -7.12 -1.19 -8.01
CA ASN A 187 -6.70 -1.70 -6.70
C ASN A 187 -6.55 -0.61 -5.64
N GLY A 188 -6.50 -1.02 -4.37
CA GLY A 188 -6.28 -0.10 -3.27
C GLY A 188 -7.50 0.78 -3.03
N GLY A 189 -8.59 0.20 -2.52
CA GLY A 189 -9.84 0.94 -2.29
C GLY A 189 -9.64 2.18 -1.43
N ALA A 190 -8.72 2.13 -0.46
CA ALA A 190 -8.20 3.31 0.22
C ALA A 190 -6.89 3.79 -0.43
N ILE A 191 -5.84 2.97 -0.34
CA ILE A 191 -4.47 3.35 -0.67
C ILE A 191 -3.90 2.35 -1.69
N SER A 192 -3.29 2.85 -2.76
CA SER A 192 -2.47 2.04 -3.67
C SER A 192 -1.04 2.56 -3.71
N ILE A 193 -0.08 1.65 -3.52
CA ILE A 193 1.36 1.92 -3.47
C ILE A 193 2.02 1.24 -4.65
N LEU A 194 2.65 2.03 -5.52
CA LEU A 194 3.41 1.55 -6.70
C LEU A 194 4.93 1.67 -6.50
N GLY A 195 5.41 2.68 -5.77
CA GLY A 195 6.86 2.92 -5.70
C GLY A 195 7.36 3.79 -4.56
N GLY A 196 6.47 4.39 -3.78
CA GLY A 196 6.85 5.15 -2.58
C GLY A 196 6.88 4.29 -1.33
N ASN A 197 7.38 4.86 -0.24
CA ASN A 197 7.33 4.26 1.08
C ASN A 197 6.04 4.64 1.81
N PHE A 198 5.54 3.73 2.63
CA PHE A 198 4.37 3.96 3.48
C PHE A 198 4.63 3.51 4.90
N SER A 199 4.23 4.31 5.88
CA SER A 199 4.36 3.96 7.30
C SER A 199 3.13 4.37 8.11
N MET A 200 2.60 3.43 8.89
CA MET A 200 1.79 3.66 10.08
C MET A 200 2.71 3.38 11.28
N PRO A 201 3.38 4.40 11.83
CA PRO A 201 4.46 4.22 12.80
C PRO A 201 3.95 3.71 14.14
N GLU A 202 4.85 3.30 15.03
CA GLU A 202 4.49 2.91 16.39
C GLU A 202 3.72 4.03 17.13
N ASN A 203 2.74 3.65 17.94
CA ASN A 203 1.90 4.56 18.72
C ASN A 203 1.00 5.50 17.90
N GLY A 204 0.88 5.26 16.58
CA GLY A 204 -0.16 5.86 15.77
C GLY A 204 -1.56 5.32 16.11
N THR A 205 -2.57 6.12 15.77
CA THR A 205 -4.00 5.78 15.93
C THR A 205 -4.75 5.79 14.60
N ALA A 206 -3.99 5.77 13.49
CA ALA A 206 -4.53 5.80 12.15
C ALA A 206 -5.54 4.67 11.91
N THR A 207 -6.65 5.01 11.28
CA THR A 207 -7.73 4.07 10.96
C THR A 207 -8.00 4.08 9.45
N ILE A 208 -7.90 2.91 8.82
CA ILE A 208 -8.28 2.69 7.42
C ILE A 208 -9.47 1.73 7.43
N SER A 209 -10.66 2.23 7.13
CA SER A 209 -11.86 1.41 7.29
C SER A 209 -12.94 1.60 6.24
N GLU A 210 -13.73 0.56 5.98
CA GLU A 210 -14.90 0.65 5.07
C GLU A 210 -14.52 1.09 3.64
N ASN A 211 -13.27 0.91 3.24
CA ASN A 211 -12.84 1.20 1.88
C ASN A 211 -13.06 -0.03 1.01
N ALA A 212 -13.40 0.20 -0.25
CA ALA A 212 -13.78 -0.87 -1.16
C ALA A 212 -13.07 -0.75 -2.51
N ALA A 213 -12.54 -1.86 -2.98
CA ALA A 213 -12.12 -2.00 -4.37
C ALA A 213 -13.21 -2.82 -5.08
N PHE A 214 -14.09 -2.14 -5.82
CA PHE A 214 -15.24 -2.73 -6.50
C PHE A 214 -14.94 -3.00 -7.99
N ILE A 215 -15.75 -3.86 -8.62
CA ILE A 215 -15.82 -4.08 -10.06
C ILE A 215 -17.19 -3.65 -10.61
N ARG A 216 -17.19 -2.93 -11.74
CA ARG A 216 -18.17 -3.18 -12.81
C ARG A 216 -17.42 -3.67 -14.05
N ASN A 217 -17.70 -4.92 -14.47
CA ASN A 217 -17.20 -5.58 -15.70
C ASN A 217 -15.68 -5.93 -15.79
N ASN A 218 -15.27 -6.98 -15.06
CA ASN A 218 -14.14 -7.89 -15.33
C ASN A 218 -12.69 -7.31 -15.38
N THR A 219 -12.11 -6.99 -14.22
CA THR A 219 -10.80 -7.45 -13.68
C THR A 219 -10.75 -6.93 -12.24
N GLY A 220 -10.57 -7.79 -11.23
CA GLY A 220 -10.88 -7.44 -9.84
C GLY A 220 -9.91 -6.51 -9.13
N GLY A 221 -10.45 -5.66 -8.24
CA GLY A 221 -9.68 -4.80 -7.37
C GLY A 221 -9.17 -5.54 -6.14
N ASP A 222 -7.86 -5.75 -6.05
CA ASP A 222 -7.22 -6.25 -4.84
C ASP A 222 -6.94 -5.13 -3.84
N GLY A 223 -6.76 -5.46 -2.56
CA GLY A 223 -6.40 -4.47 -1.55
C GLY A 223 -7.55 -3.53 -1.24
N GLY A 224 -8.61 -4.00 -0.59
CA GLY A 224 -9.76 -3.15 -0.25
C GLY A 224 -9.35 -1.94 0.60
N GLY A 225 -8.47 -2.16 1.58
CA GLY A 225 -7.78 -1.10 2.30
C GLY A 225 -6.55 -0.62 1.54
N ILE A 226 -5.50 -1.45 1.53
CA ILE A 226 -4.20 -1.11 0.96
C ILE A 226 -3.81 -2.13 -0.12
N TYR A 227 -3.34 -1.64 -1.26
CA TYR A 227 -2.70 -2.44 -2.31
C TYR A 227 -1.25 -2.00 -2.49
N VAL A 228 -0.35 -2.98 -2.61
CA VAL A 228 1.10 -2.78 -2.79
C VAL A 228 1.55 -3.56 -4.01
N THR A 229 2.22 -2.87 -4.92
CA THR A 229 2.89 -3.46 -6.07
C THR A 229 4.10 -2.60 -6.45
N SER A 230 4.83 -2.98 -7.50
CA SER A 230 5.80 -2.08 -8.08
C SER A 230 6.10 -2.31 -9.55
N THR A 231 6.41 -1.23 -10.25
CA THR A 231 7.02 -1.23 -11.59
C THR A 231 8.46 -0.72 -11.58
N SER A 232 9.00 -0.31 -10.42
CA SER A 232 10.38 0.14 -10.25
C SER A 232 11.36 -0.99 -10.55
N THR A 233 12.49 -0.70 -11.17
CA THR A 233 13.56 -1.71 -11.36
C THR A 233 14.82 -1.38 -10.59
N THR A 234 14.80 -0.34 -9.77
CA THR A 234 16.00 0.27 -9.18
C THR A 234 15.91 0.46 -7.67
N HIS A 235 14.72 0.45 -7.08
CA HIS A 235 14.51 0.65 -5.66
C HIS A 235 13.37 -0.22 -5.15
N ASP A 236 13.56 -0.78 -3.95
CA ASP A 236 12.57 -1.55 -3.21
C ASP A 236 11.44 -0.66 -2.68
N VAL A 237 10.25 -1.25 -2.50
CA VAL A 237 9.10 -0.61 -1.84
C VAL A 237 9.12 -0.98 -0.36
N LYS A 238 8.99 -0.01 0.54
CA LYS A 238 8.89 -0.25 1.99
C LYS A 238 7.51 0.13 2.52
N VAL A 239 6.86 -0.82 3.20
CA VAL A 239 5.57 -0.62 3.86
C VAL A 239 5.67 -1.06 5.31
N GLU A 240 5.40 -0.17 6.25
CA GLU A 240 5.44 -0.46 7.69
C GLU A 240 4.07 -0.21 8.31
N ILE A 241 3.42 -1.25 8.83
CA ILE A 241 2.15 -1.13 9.55
C ILE A 241 2.43 -1.57 10.98
N LEU A 242 2.87 -0.62 11.80
CA LEU A 242 3.35 -0.88 13.16
C LEU A 242 2.28 -0.58 14.23
N SER A 243 1.23 0.15 13.86
CA SER A 243 0.08 0.45 14.72
C SER A 243 -1.20 0.73 13.93
N GLY A 244 -2.24 1.19 14.62
CA GLY A 244 -3.51 1.58 14.01
C GLY A 244 -4.39 0.39 13.64
N SER A 245 -5.42 0.66 12.85
CA SER A 245 -6.38 -0.36 12.43
C SER A 245 -6.69 -0.30 10.94
N ILE A 246 -6.80 -1.47 10.33
CA ILE A 246 -7.26 -1.70 8.96
C ILE A 246 -8.46 -2.63 9.07
N THR A 247 -9.68 -2.09 8.98
CA THR A 247 -10.90 -2.85 9.32
C THR A 247 -12.06 -2.62 8.38
N ASN A 248 -12.96 -3.60 8.24
CA ASN A 248 -14.16 -3.47 7.39
C ASN A 248 -13.88 -3.12 5.92
N ASN A 249 -12.65 -3.29 5.43
CA ASN A 249 -12.34 -3.03 4.04
C ASN A 249 -12.72 -4.23 3.17
N SER A 250 -13.13 -3.97 1.93
CA SER A 250 -13.65 -5.00 1.02
C SER A 250 -12.91 -5.01 -0.31
N SER A 251 -12.55 -6.21 -0.77
CA SER A 251 -12.01 -6.44 -2.12
C SER A 251 -12.87 -7.45 -2.86
N ASP A 252 -13.18 -7.16 -4.12
CA ASP A 252 -13.85 -8.10 -5.03
C ASP A 252 -12.92 -9.23 -5.51
N ARG A 253 -11.66 -9.26 -5.05
CA ARG A 253 -10.70 -10.30 -5.40
C ARG A 253 -9.90 -10.76 -4.17
N ARG A 254 -8.78 -10.14 -3.84
CA ARG A 254 -7.86 -10.64 -2.78
C ARG A 254 -7.39 -9.48 -1.89
N GLY A 255 -7.05 -9.79 -0.64
CA GLY A 255 -6.52 -8.78 0.28
C GLY A 255 -7.59 -7.75 0.65
N GLY A 256 -8.59 -8.13 1.44
CA GLY A 256 -9.63 -7.18 1.87
C GLY A 256 -9.02 -6.00 2.63
N GLY A 257 -8.14 -6.29 3.60
CA GLY A 257 -7.38 -5.29 4.34
C GLY A 257 -6.13 -4.85 3.57
N LEU A 258 -5.25 -5.80 3.26
CA LEU A 258 -3.96 -5.55 2.61
C LEU A 258 -3.70 -6.59 1.51
N CYS A 259 -3.28 -6.15 0.34
CA CYS A 259 -2.78 -6.99 -0.73
C CYS A 259 -1.37 -6.57 -1.15
N VAL A 260 -0.46 -7.52 -1.29
CA VAL A 260 0.88 -7.33 -1.86
C VAL A 260 1.01 -8.24 -3.08
N ASP A 261 1.08 -7.64 -4.28
CA ASP A 261 1.22 -8.37 -5.54
C ASP A 261 2.48 -7.93 -6.28
N MET A 262 3.49 -8.79 -6.26
CA MET A 262 4.79 -8.61 -6.93
C MET A 262 4.95 -9.55 -8.13
N THR A 263 3.86 -9.93 -8.80
CA THR A 263 3.95 -10.81 -9.99
C THR A 263 4.53 -10.12 -11.22
N SER A 264 4.24 -8.83 -11.41
CA SER A 264 4.72 -8.04 -12.53
C SER A 264 6.21 -7.67 -12.43
N ASN A 265 6.84 -7.87 -11.27
CA ASN A 265 8.18 -7.34 -11.01
C ASN A 265 9.00 -8.25 -10.10
N GLN A 266 9.97 -8.94 -10.71
CA GLN A 266 10.88 -9.86 -10.04
C GLN A 266 12.26 -9.23 -9.76
N LYS A 267 12.44 -7.92 -9.98
CA LYS A 267 13.75 -7.26 -9.87
C LYS A 267 13.99 -6.58 -8.52
N ILE A 268 12.93 -6.14 -7.87
CA ILE A 268 12.97 -5.42 -6.60
C ILE A 268 12.00 -6.09 -5.63
N ASN A 269 12.21 -5.85 -4.35
CA ASN A 269 11.36 -6.37 -3.30
C ASN A 269 10.30 -5.36 -2.86
N ALA A 270 9.11 -5.86 -2.54
CA ALA A 270 8.20 -5.17 -1.64
C ALA A 270 8.43 -5.72 -0.24
N ASN A 271 9.02 -4.91 0.64
CA ASN A 271 9.29 -5.24 2.02
C ASN A 271 8.16 -4.67 2.89
N VAL A 272 7.29 -5.55 3.38
CA VAL A 272 6.15 -5.19 4.23
C VAL A 272 6.36 -5.74 5.63
N THR A 273 6.29 -4.87 6.62
CA THR A 273 6.37 -5.23 8.03
C THR A 273 5.05 -4.96 8.72
N VAL A 274 4.50 -5.97 9.40
CA VAL A 274 3.30 -5.85 10.24
C VAL A 274 3.68 -6.10 11.70
N GLY A 275 3.44 -5.09 12.53
CA GLY A 275 3.84 -5.06 13.93
C GLY A 275 5.31 -4.71 14.13
N ALA A 276 5.60 -4.07 15.26
CA ALA A 276 6.96 -3.75 15.68
C ALA A 276 7.71 -5.00 16.16
N ASP A 277 9.04 -4.99 16.02
CA ASP A 277 9.91 -6.06 16.50
C ASP A 277 9.94 -6.09 18.05
N GLY A 278 10.02 -7.29 18.62
CA GLY A 278 9.93 -7.54 20.05
C GLY A 278 8.49 -7.50 20.57
N SER A 279 8.08 -8.57 21.24
CA SER A 279 6.74 -8.86 21.79
C SER A 279 6.15 -7.86 22.81
N LYS A 280 6.69 -6.64 22.92
CA LYS A 280 6.34 -5.64 23.93
C LYS A 280 5.77 -4.33 23.38
N SER A 281 5.57 -4.19 22.05
CA SER A 281 4.84 -3.03 21.55
C SER A 281 3.39 -3.07 22.04
N LYS A 282 2.96 -2.02 22.76
CA LYS A 282 1.60 -1.88 23.31
C LYS A 282 0.57 -1.48 22.24
N THR A 283 1.01 -1.17 21.03
CA THR A 283 0.19 -0.55 19.98
C THR A 283 0.23 -1.37 18.70
N ASN A 284 0.22 -2.70 18.81
CA ASN A 284 0.22 -3.60 17.67
C ASN A 284 -0.96 -3.33 16.71
N PRO A 285 -0.77 -3.51 15.39
CA PRO A 285 -1.81 -3.24 14.41
C PRO A 285 -2.97 -4.23 14.50
N LEU A 286 -4.17 -3.75 14.17
CA LEU A 286 -5.39 -4.54 14.06
C LEU A 286 -5.83 -4.64 12.59
N ILE A 287 -5.71 -5.82 11.99
CA ILE A 287 -6.17 -6.09 10.62
C ILE A 287 -7.30 -7.13 10.70
N THR A 288 -8.52 -6.66 10.89
CA THR A 288 -9.67 -7.52 11.22
C THR A 288 -10.92 -7.10 10.48
N THR A 289 -11.93 -7.98 10.40
CA THR A 289 -13.24 -7.70 9.78
C THR A 289 -13.18 -7.26 8.32
N ASN A 290 -12.02 -7.39 7.67
CA ASN A 290 -11.89 -7.15 6.26
C ASN A 290 -12.41 -8.36 5.47
N THR A 291 -12.88 -8.10 4.25
CA THR A 291 -13.54 -9.09 3.42
C THR A 291 -12.89 -9.13 2.04
N ALA A 292 -12.58 -10.33 1.53
CA ALA A 292 -12.18 -10.52 0.15
C ALA A 292 -13.08 -11.55 -0.53
N LEU A 293 -13.35 -11.42 -1.83
CA LEU A 293 -14.13 -12.44 -2.52
C LEU A 293 -13.39 -13.79 -2.57
N ILE A 294 -12.09 -13.78 -2.85
CA ILE A 294 -11.31 -14.99 -3.13
C ILE A 294 -10.48 -15.42 -1.92
N GLN A 295 -9.46 -14.66 -1.52
CA GLN A 295 -8.50 -15.11 -0.49
C GLN A 295 -7.91 -13.92 0.28
N GLY A 296 -7.46 -14.18 1.50
CA GLY A 296 -6.76 -13.19 2.32
C GLY A 296 -7.64 -11.97 2.59
N GLY A 297 -8.83 -12.17 3.16
CA GLY A 297 -9.66 -11.08 3.67
C GLY A 297 -8.84 -10.09 4.50
N GLY A 298 -7.95 -10.57 5.37
CA GLY A 298 -6.99 -9.71 6.09
C GLY A 298 -5.81 -9.29 5.22
N LEU A 299 -4.95 -10.26 4.89
CA LEU A 299 -3.72 -10.10 4.14
C LEU A 299 -3.65 -11.12 3.00
N TYR A 300 -3.34 -10.66 1.80
CA TYR A 300 -2.98 -11.51 0.66
C TYR A 300 -1.60 -11.14 0.12
N VAL A 301 -0.79 -12.16 -0.18
CA VAL A 301 0.60 -12.02 -0.64
C VAL A 301 0.81 -12.83 -1.90
N LYS A 302 1.46 -12.25 -2.92
CA LYS A 302 1.77 -12.95 -4.16
C LYS A 302 3.10 -12.52 -4.78
N GLY A 303 3.86 -13.51 -5.24
CA GLY A 303 5.13 -13.34 -5.95
C GLY A 303 6.36 -13.41 -5.05
N ALA A 304 7.46 -13.98 -5.57
CA ALA A 304 8.66 -14.33 -4.79
C ALA A 304 9.40 -13.14 -4.18
N THR A 305 9.22 -11.94 -4.73
CA THR A 305 9.80 -10.69 -4.24
C THR A 305 8.86 -9.91 -3.30
N ALA A 306 7.71 -10.49 -2.93
CA ALA A 306 6.88 -9.98 -1.84
C ALA A 306 7.41 -10.53 -0.51
N ASN A 307 8.15 -9.69 0.22
CA ASN A 307 8.78 -10.02 1.49
C ASN A 307 7.92 -9.47 2.63
N ILE A 308 7.29 -10.37 3.38
CA ILE A 308 6.39 -10.00 4.46
C ILE A 308 7.00 -10.46 5.78
N THR A 309 7.14 -9.55 6.73
CA THR A 309 7.53 -9.85 8.11
C THR A 309 6.37 -9.53 9.03
N ILE A 310 5.87 -10.53 9.75
CA ILE A 310 4.82 -10.35 10.75
C ILE A 310 5.45 -10.56 12.12
N ASN A 311 5.72 -9.45 12.82
CA ASN A 311 6.30 -9.46 14.16
C ASN A 311 5.24 -9.49 15.26
N GLY A 312 4.01 -9.05 14.95
CA GLY A 312 2.93 -8.95 15.92
C GLY A 312 1.64 -8.41 15.31
N GLY A 313 0.68 -8.13 16.18
CA GLY A 313 -0.65 -7.68 15.77
C GLY A 313 -1.63 -8.79 15.48
N LYS A 314 -2.88 -8.37 15.29
CA LYS A 314 -4.00 -9.28 15.11
C LYS A 314 -4.45 -9.22 13.66
N ILE A 315 -4.14 -10.26 12.92
CA ILE A 315 -4.69 -10.51 11.58
C ILE A 315 -5.65 -11.69 11.72
N LEU A 316 -6.81 -11.43 12.33
CA LEU A 316 -7.77 -12.48 12.70
C LEU A 316 -9.20 -11.97 12.63
N GLY A 317 -10.13 -12.83 12.20
CA GLY A 317 -11.55 -12.47 12.10
C GLY A 317 -11.86 -11.69 10.81
N ASN A 318 -11.06 -11.91 9.77
CA ASN A 318 -11.38 -11.49 8.42
C ASN A 318 -12.20 -12.59 7.72
N THR A 319 -12.80 -12.27 6.58
CA THR A 319 -13.71 -13.20 5.89
C THR A 319 -13.41 -13.30 4.39
N THR A 320 -13.80 -14.43 3.81
CA THR A 320 -13.92 -14.57 2.37
C THR A 320 -15.30 -15.08 1.97
N THR A 321 -15.85 -14.58 0.86
CA THR A 321 -17.26 -14.82 0.49
C THR A 321 -17.45 -15.74 -0.72
N GLY A 322 -16.46 -15.85 -1.62
CA GLY A 322 -16.53 -16.63 -2.86
C GLY A 322 -15.62 -17.85 -2.92
N TYR A 323 -14.48 -17.85 -2.20
CA TYR A 323 -13.59 -19.01 -2.07
C TYR A 323 -13.09 -19.11 -0.62
N VAL A 324 -13.46 -20.15 0.12
CA VAL A 324 -13.35 -20.18 1.60
C VAL A 324 -11.99 -20.69 2.08
N ALA A 325 -10.89 -20.21 1.49
CA ALA A 325 -9.54 -20.60 1.90
C ALA A 325 -8.80 -19.42 2.54
N ASN A 326 -8.24 -19.65 3.73
CA ASN A 326 -7.33 -18.76 4.43
C ASN A 326 -7.79 -17.29 4.47
N PRO A 327 -8.90 -17.00 5.19
CA PRO A 327 -9.53 -15.68 5.16
C PRO A 327 -8.68 -14.61 5.86
N ASP A 328 -7.80 -14.98 6.78
CA ASP A 328 -6.96 -14.03 7.49
C ASP A 328 -5.67 -13.72 6.75
N VAL A 329 -4.88 -14.73 6.42
CA VAL A 329 -3.65 -14.57 5.65
C VAL A 329 -3.60 -15.62 4.55
N ALA A 330 -3.42 -15.20 3.31
CA ALA A 330 -3.21 -16.09 2.17
C ALA A 330 -1.90 -15.75 1.46
N ASN A 331 -1.17 -16.79 1.05
CA ASN A 331 0.13 -16.66 0.41
C ASN A 331 0.19 -17.45 -0.90
N GLU A 332 0.66 -16.79 -1.95
CA GLU A 332 0.96 -17.34 -3.26
C GLU A 332 2.39 -16.99 -3.66
N LEU A 333 3.34 -17.73 -3.07
CA LEU A 333 4.77 -17.67 -3.35
C LEU A 333 5.52 -16.46 -2.76
N GLY A 334 4.89 -15.66 -1.90
CA GLY A 334 5.60 -14.65 -1.12
C GLY A 334 6.50 -15.27 -0.06
N MET A 335 7.57 -14.55 0.29
CA MET A 335 8.42 -14.88 1.43
C MET A 335 7.77 -14.29 2.69
N VAL A 336 7.14 -15.14 3.50
CA VAL A 336 6.45 -14.72 4.73
C VAL A 336 7.23 -15.21 5.94
N THR A 337 7.76 -14.28 6.72
CA THR A 337 8.43 -14.51 8.00
C THR A 337 7.45 -14.24 9.14
N LEU A 338 7.21 -15.23 9.98
CA LEU A 338 6.33 -15.15 11.13
C LEU A 338 7.17 -15.14 12.41
N ASN A 339 7.26 -14.00 13.07
CA ASN A 339 7.93 -13.83 14.37
C ASN A 339 6.92 -13.64 15.52
N GLY A 340 5.65 -13.40 15.19
CA GLY A 340 4.56 -13.26 16.15
C GLY A 340 3.22 -12.94 15.47
N GLY A 341 2.25 -12.52 16.28
CA GLY A 341 0.89 -12.18 15.83
C GLY A 341 -0.07 -13.37 15.77
N ASP A 342 -1.36 -13.07 15.61
CA ASP A 342 -2.45 -14.06 15.65
C ASP A 342 -2.70 -14.73 14.28
N VAL A 343 -1.63 -15.11 13.57
CA VAL A 343 -1.72 -15.76 12.26
C VAL A 343 -1.75 -17.29 12.45
N THR A 344 -2.67 -17.97 11.77
CA THR A 344 -2.68 -19.44 11.77
C THR A 344 -1.51 -19.96 10.93
N HIS A 345 -0.63 -20.74 11.55
CA HIS A 345 0.59 -21.25 10.93
C HIS A 345 0.83 -22.73 11.22
N VAL A 346 1.72 -23.33 10.44
CA VAL A 346 2.26 -24.67 10.66
C VAL A 346 3.77 -24.64 10.56
N THR A 347 4.42 -25.53 11.30
CA THR A 347 5.87 -25.62 11.36
C THR A 347 6.39 -26.71 10.43
N ILE A 348 7.33 -26.34 9.57
CA ILE A 348 8.12 -27.26 8.75
C ILE A 348 9.47 -27.45 9.43
N THR A 349 9.80 -28.68 9.80
CA THR A 349 11.09 -29.04 10.41
C THR A 349 11.93 -29.84 9.44
N PHE A 350 13.20 -29.46 9.28
CA PHE A 350 14.22 -30.21 8.57
C PHE A 350 15.21 -30.78 9.59
N ASP A 351 15.18 -32.08 9.78
CA ASP A 351 16.02 -32.83 10.71
C ASP A 351 17.20 -33.47 9.96
N GLY A 352 18.42 -33.14 10.37
CA GLY A 352 19.65 -33.65 9.78
C GLY A 352 19.80 -35.17 9.87
N ASN A 353 18.99 -35.87 10.66
CA ASN A 353 18.92 -37.33 10.78
C ASN A 353 20.32 -37.96 10.95
N GLY A 354 21.04 -37.45 11.97
CA GLY A 354 22.43 -37.80 12.26
C GLY A 354 23.48 -36.95 11.55
N GLY A 355 23.08 -36.01 10.70
CA GLY A 355 23.92 -34.90 10.20
C GLY A 355 23.71 -33.61 10.99
N ASN A 356 24.64 -32.66 10.81
CA ASN A 356 24.58 -31.33 11.42
C ASN A 356 24.48 -30.24 10.36
N LEU A 357 23.95 -29.07 10.72
CA LEU A 357 23.88 -27.93 9.83
C LEU A 357 25.30 -27.54 9.41
N LYS A 358 25.50 -27.37 8.10
CA LYS A 358 26.80 -26.99 7.55
C LYS A 358 27.26 -25.66 8.13
N GLY A 359 28.46 -25.65 8.69
CA GLY A 359 29.01 -24.49 9.39
C GLY A 359 28.55 -24.29 10.83
N ASN A 360 27.64 -25.12 11.35
CA ASN A 360 27.24 -25.12 12.77
C ASN A 360 26.93 -26.54 13.28
N GLN A 361 27.96 -27.20 13.81
CA GLN A 361 27.89 -28.59 14.28
C GLN A 361 26.95 -28.83 15.48
N ALA A 362 26.46 -27.77 16.14
CA ALA A 362 25.53 -27.89 17.27
C ALA A 362 24.06 -28.01 16.82
N VAL A 363 23.75 -27.67 15.56
CA VAL A 363 22.38 -27.65 15.06
C VAL A 363 22.08 -28.93 14.28
N THR A 364 21.21 -29.77 14.83
CA THR A 364 20.80 -31.04 14.23
C THR A 364 19.46 -30.96 13.49
N ALA A 365 18.69 -29.88 13.68
CA ALA A 365 17.46 -29.62 12.96
C ALA A 365 17.21 -28.11 12.85
N THR A 366 16.53 -27.68 11.79
CA THR A 366 16.03 -26.31 11.64
C THR A 366 14.53 -26.33 11.43
N SER A 367 13.83 -25.26 11.83
CA SER A 367 12.39 -25.14 11.61
C SER A 367 12.05 -23.77 11.04
N GLN A 368 10.96 -23.72 10.28
CA GLN A 368 10.37 -22.48 9.79
C GLN A 368 8.86 -22.60 9.80
N ASP A 369 8.19 -21.52 10.19
CA ASP A 369 6.74 -21.43 10.14
C ASP A 369 6.29 -20.93 8.77
N ILE A 370 5.21 -21.50 8.29
CA ILE A 370 4.52 -21.05 7.08
C ILE A 370 3.06 -20.79 7.38
N VAL A 371 2.43 -19.95 6.56
CA VAL A 371 0.99 -19.74 6.62
C VAL A 371 0.29 -21.04 6.20
N THR A 372 -0.59 -21.53 7.07
CA THR A 372 -1.26 -22.83 6.89
C THR A 372 -2.02 -22.92 5.56
N ALA A 373 -1.90 -24.05 4.87
CA ALA A 373 -2.66 -24.37 3.65
C ALA A 373 -2.54 -23.32 2.53
N THR A 374 -1.37 -22.68 2.40
CA THR A 374 -1.04 -21.71 1.34
C THR A 374 0.20 -22.16 0.57
N LYS A 375 0.47 -21.56 -0.60
CA LYS A 375 1.71 -21.83 -1.35
C LYS A 375 2.82 -20.96 -0.78
N SER A 376 3.58 -21.49 0.17
CA SER A 376 4.67 -20.77 0.83
C SER A 376 6.03 -21.22 0.33
N LEU A 377 6.89 -20.25 -0.02
CA LEU A 377 8.28 -20.52 -0.35
C LEU A 377 9.06 -20.82 0.94
N VAL A 378 9.84 -21.91 0.94
CA VAL A 378 10.65 -22.32 2.08
C VAL A 378 12.14 -22.36 1.74
N THR A 379 13.00 -22.21 2.75
CA THR A 379 14.45 -22.29 2.58
C THR A 379 14.91 -23.65 3.07
N ARG A 380 15.50 -24.44 2.16
CA ARG A 380 16.09 -25.73 2.56
C ARG A 380 17.45 -25.52 3.21
N PRO A 381 17.68 -26.04 4.42
CA PRO A 381 18.98 -25.97 5.06
C PRO A 381 19.98 -26.93 4.39
N GLU A 382 21.27 -26.56 4.39
CA GLU A 382 22.35 -27.47 4.01
C GLU A 382 22.88 -28.20 5.25
N PHE A 383 22.72 -29.53 5.28
CA PHE A 383 23.29 -30.39 6.32
C PHE A 383 24.49 -31.18 5.79
N GLU A 384 25.39 -31.55 6.68
CA GLU A 384 26.54 -32.42 6.39
C GLU A 384 26.67 -33.55 7.42
N ARG A 385 27.16 -34.70 6.97
CA ARG A 385 27.39 -35.88 7.82
C ARG A 385 28.68 -36.57 7.40
N LEU A 386 29.65 -36.62 8.31
CA LEU A 386 30.98 -37.15 8.03
C LEU A 386 30.92 -38.61 7.54
N GLY A 387 31.50 -38.87 6.37
CA GLY A 387 31.52 -40.20 5.75
C GLY A 387 30.23 -40.56 5.00
N TYR A 388 29.35 -39.59 4.74
CA TYR A 388 28.10 -39.80 4.00
C TYR A 388 27.88 -38.71 2.95
N THR A 389 27.06 -39.02 1.94
CA THR A 389 26.54 -38.06 0.96
C THR A 389 25.04 -37.90 1.15
N PHE A 390 24.55 -36.66 1.12
CA PHE A 390 23.12 -36.36 1.19
C PHE A 390 22.42 -36.91 -0.07
N LEU A 391 21.33 -37.64 0.12
CA LEU A 391 20.52 -38.20 -0.96
C LEU A 391 19.27 -37.36 -1.20
N GLU A 392 18.38 -37.28 -0.20
CA GLU A 392 17.11 -36.57 -0.29
C GLU A 392 16.56 -36.22 1.09
N TRP A 393 15.50 -35.41 1.11
CA TRP A 393 14.66 -35.20 2.28
C TRP A 393 13.48 -36.17 2.25
N ASN A 394 13.07 -36.72 3.40
CA ASN A 394 11.96 -37.69 3.43
C ASN A 394 11.12 -37.53 4.70
N THR A 395 9.79 -37.73 4.62
CA THR A 395 8.91 -37.64 5.82
C THR A 395 9.16 -38.74 6.85
N ARG A 396 9.99 -39.73 6.54
CA ARG A 396 10.42 -40.77 7.48
C ARG A 396 11.95 -40.87 7.51
N PRO A 397 12.56 -41.09 8.69
CA PRO A 397 14.01 -41.18 8.83
C PRO A 397 14.63 -42.41 8.15
N ASP A 398 13.82 -43.41 7.78
CA ASP A 398 14.22 -44.62 7.07
C ASP A 398 14.13 -44.51 5.54
N GLY A 399 13.73 -43.34 5.01
CA GLY A 399 13.57 -43.10 3.57
C GLY A 399 12.32 -43.74 2.95
N LYS A 400 11.44 -44.36 3.75
CA LYS A 400 10.23 -45.03 3.22
C LYS A 400 8.99 -44.15 3.21
N GLY A 401 9.15 -42.86 3.50
CA GLY A 401 8.09 -41.86 3.44
C GLY A 401 8.03 -41.20 2.08
N THR A 402 7.66 -39.93 2.08
CA THR A 402 7.47 -39.11 0.89
C THR A 402 8.51 -38.00 0.84
N THR A 403 9.06 -37.76 -0.33
CA THR A 403 9.98 -36.65 -0.60
C THR A 403 9.19 -35.34 -0.72
N PRO A 404 9.64 -34.22 -0.13
CA PRO A 404 9.03 -32.91 -0.32
C PRO A 404 9.19 -32.41 -1.77
N PRO A 405 8.33 -31.51 -2.26
CA PRO A 405 8.44 -30.92 -3.60
C PRO A 405 9.79 -30.22 -3.85
N ASP A 406 10.44 -30.51 -4.97
CA ASP A 406 11.79 -29.99 -5.29
C ASP A 406 11.83 -28.46 -5.54
N ASP A 407 10.68 -27.83 -5.75
CA ASP A 407 10.53 -26.42 -6.06
C ASP A 407 10.57 -25.49 -4.83
N ASN A 408 10.80 -26.04 -3.64
CA ASN A 408 10.77 -25.33 -2.35
C ASN A 408 9.40 -24.70 -2.03
N ILE A 409 8.32 -25.16 -2.66
CA ILE A 409 6.97 -24.66 -2.41
C ILE A 409 6.24 -25.66 -1.51
N MET A 410 5.93 -25.21 -0.30
CA MET A 410 5.20 -25.99 0.68
C MET A 410 3.75 -25.52 0.77
N ASN A 411 2.83 -26.47 0.83
CA ASN A 411 1.41 -26.23 1.06
C ASN A 411 0.85 -27.37 1.92
N THR A 412 0.93 -27.20 3.24
CA THR A 412 0.46 -28.18 4.22
C THR A 412 -0.45 -27.52 5.25
N SER A 413 -1.40 -28.29 5.76
CA SER A 413 -2.32 -27.89 6.83
C SER A 413 -1.92 -28.41 8.21
N SER A 414 -0.83 -29.18 8.30
CA SER A 414 -0.29 -29.70 9.56
C SER A 414 1.23 -29.59 9.60
N ASN A 415 1.77 -29.56 10.82
CA ASN A 415 3.21 -29.64 11.06
C ASN A 415 3.79 -30.90 10.40
N ILE A 416 5.00 -30.78 9.87
CA ILE A 416 5.68 -31.87 9.16
C ILE A 416 7.18 -31.80 9.39
N THR A 417 7.79 -32.97 9.57
CA THR A 417 9.24 -33.12 9.69
C THR A 417 9.77 -33.87 8.48
N TYR A 418 10.79 -33.32 7.85
CA TYR A 418 11.59 -33.96 6.81
C TYR A 418 12.94 -34.34 7.37
N PHE A 419 13.32 -35.59 7.20
CA PHE A 419 14.58 -36.17 7.64
C PHE A 419 15.55 -36.27 6.46
N ALA A 420 16.80 -35.87 6.65
CA ALA A 420 17.83 -36.07 5.65
C ALA A 420 18.13 -37.56 5.49
N ILE A 421 18.20 -38.04 4.26
CA ILE A 421 18.60 -39.40 3.94
C ILE A 421 20.03 -39.39 3.42
N TRP A 422 20.83 -40.34 3.91
CA TRP A 422 22.27 -40.36 3.72
C TRP A 422 22.71 -41.68 3.08
N ILE A 423 23.63 -41.61 2.13
CA ILE A 423 24.31 -42.79 1.57
C ILE A 423 25.74 -42.82 2.15
N PRO A 424 26.22 -43.95 2.71
CA PRO A 424 27.62 -44.09 3.12
C PRO A 424 28.56 -43.77 1.94
N GLY A 425 29.57 -42.92 2.19
CA GLY A 425 30.64 -42.68 1.23
C GLY A 425 31.42 -43.96 0.96
N ALA A 426 31.85 -44.13 -0.29
CA ALA A 426 32.67 -45.26 -0.73
C ALA A 426 34.05 -45.27 -0.07
#